data_AF-A0A7S3CTB0-F1
#
_entry.id   AF-A0A7S3CTB0-F1
#
_cell.length_a   1.000
_cell.length_b   1.000
_cell.length_c   1.000
_cell.angle_alpha   90.00
_cell.angle_beta   90.00
_cell.angle_gamma   90.00
#
_symmetry.space_group_name_H-M   'P 1'
#
loop_
_entity.id
_entity.type
_entity.pdbx_description
1 polymer ?
#
loop_
_entity_poly.entity_id
_entity_poly.type
_entity_poly.pdbx_seq_one_letter_code
_entity_poly.pdbx_strand_id
1 'polypeptide(L)'
;MLRGGRNCTDATQCVNMRCQASGTSEVKKCVGRQEKESCSSHEDCDAGLFCDRSLEFPFKSSCKSFRTSYEQCTETEECQHNFYCWYADINDSPIFGEDSQKKCLPLYSQPLGTRFGWDQVDMSKSPTFEDFEHNGKNCKSGLAFFNSSFNGSQCTENLRMMQGDNLLSPDNNYLCNASDNENPCRIYYTEFNQSFEVPCKCSLEGGSKGYCASIIGTQQYALALAVIKQMLEKSSCHTLDRHSYEAQLDCNEEPSVLQLATERKFQIDHWELMHNSILTEGPGGQ
;
A
#
# COMPACT_ATOMS: atom_id res chain seq x y z
N MET A 1 -13.55 12.82 -12.44
CA MET A 1 -12.68 13.60 -13.35
C MET A 1 -11.27 13.03 -13.25
N LEU A 2 -10.53 13.04 -14.35
CA LEU A 2 -9.18 12.50 -14.51
C LEU A 2 -8.14 13.53 -14.03
N ARG A 3 -7.10 13.05 -13.33
CA ARG A 3 -6.02 13.87 -12.77
C ARG A 3 -4.86 14.02 -13.76
N GLY A 4 -3.89 14.88 -13.42
CA GLY A 4 -2.67 15.06 -14.22
C GLY A 4 -2.00 13.73 -14.58
N GLY A 5 -1.57 13.60 -15.83
CA GLY A 5 -0.90 12.39 -16.36
C GLY A 5 -1.82 11.31 -16.93
N ARG A 6 -3.13 11.34 -16.66
CA ARG A 6 -4.12 10.39 -17.22
C ARG A 6 -4.42 10.69 -18.69
N ASN A 7 -4.71 9.66 -19.48
CA ASN A 7 -5.10 9.82 -20.89
C ASN A 7 -6.49 10.46 -21.01
N CYS A 8 -6.68 11.35 -21.99
CA CYS A 8 -7.95 12.06 -22.19
C CYS A 8 -8.28 12.23 -23.68
N THR A 9 -9.57 12.33 -24.00
CA THR A 9 -10.03 12.67 -25.35
C THR A 9 -10.33 14.15 -25.50
N ASP A 10 -10.83 14.77 -24.43
CA ASP A 10 -11.23 16.17 -24.38
C ASP A 10 -11.02 16.76 -22.98
N ALA A 11 -11.06 18.10 -22.92
CA ALA A 11 -10.81 18.86 -21.70
C ALA A 11 -11.78 18.54 -20.56
N THR A 12 -13.04 18.20 -20.84
CA THR A 12 -14.09 18.05 -19.81
C THR A 12 -13.90 16.82 -18.92
N GLN A 13 -13.06 15.89 -19.34
CA GLN A 13 -12.70 14.72 -18.56
C GLN A 13 -11.71 15.07 -17.43
N CYS A 14 -10.93 16.15 -17.57
CA CYS A 14 -9.82 16.49 -16.69
C CYS A 14 -10.23 17.44 -15.55
N VAL A 15 -9.70 17.24 -14.34
CA VAL A 15 -9.94 18.12 -13.16
C VAL A 15 -9.66 19.59 -13.49
N ASN A 16 -8.55 19.86 -14.18
CA ASN A 16 -8.15 21.22 -14.56
C ASN A 16 -8.74 21.70 -15.91
N MET A 17 -9.66 20.95 -16.52
CA MET A 17 -10.23 21.26 -17.83
C MET A 17 -9.16 21.44 -18.94
N ARG A 18 -8.06 20.70 -18.85
CA ARG A 18 -6.90 20.78 -19.77
C ARG A 18 -6.53 19.39 -20.25
N CYS A 19 -6.72 19.13 -21.54
CA CYS A 19 -6.32 17.91 -22.24
C CYS A 19 -5.38 18.27 -23.39
N GLN A 20 -4.09 17.93 -23.28
CA GLN A 20 -3.04 18.38 -24.20
C GLN A 20 -2.22 17.19 -24.72
N ALA A 21 -1.65 17.32 -25.93
CA ALA A 21 -0.73 16.31 -26.46
C ALA A 21 0.52 16.21 -25.57
N SER A 22 0.96 14.99 -25.27
CA SER A 22 2.13 14.74 -24.43
C SER A 22 3.34 14.41 -25.29
N GLY A 23 4.29 15.34 -25.39
CA GLY A 23 5.51 15.15 -26.18
C GLY A 23 5.22 14.92 -27.66
N THR A 24 5.80 13.84 -28.22
CA THR A 24 5.60 13.42 -29.62
C THR A 24 4.50 12.38 -29.78
N SER A 25 3.80 11.99 -28.71
CA SER A 25 2.73 11.00 -28.76
C SER A 25 1.43 11.63 -29.25
N GLU A 26 0.68 10.91 -30.07
CA GLU A 26 -0.69 11.30 -30.47
C GLU A 26 -1.66 11.24 -29.28
N VAL A 27 -1.27 10.56 -28.20
CA VAL A 27 -2.07 10.44 -26.98
C VAL A 27 -2.07 11.77 -26.22
N LYS A 28 -3.28 12.29 -25.98
CA LYS A 28 -3.47 13.47 -25.12
C LYS A 28 -3.58 13.05 -23.66
N LYS A 29 -3.01 13.85 -22.77
CA LYS A 29 -3.05 13.67 -21.33
C LYS A 29 -3.69 14.86 -20.63
N CYS A 30 -4.34 14.59 -19.52
CA CYS A 30 -4.77 15.63 -18.60
C CYS A 30 -3.53 16.32 -18.01
N VAL A 31 -3.53 17.65 -18.04
CA VAL A 31 -2.40 18.47 -17.56
C VAL A 31 -2.87 19.30 -16.37
N GLY A 32 -2.17 19.16 -15.24
CA GLY A 32 -2.41 19.96 -14.06
C GLY A 32 -1.74 21.33 -14.10
N ARG A 33 -1.76 22.00 -12.95
CA ARG A 33 -1.03 23.23 -12.70
C ARG A 33 0.47 22.95 -12.59
N GLN A 34 1.26 23.83 -13.18
CA GLN A 34 2.71 23.70 -13.25
C GLN A 34 3.37 24.17 -11.95
N GLU A 35 4.65 23.84 -11.79
CA GLU A 35 5.42 24.24 -10.61
C GLU A 35 5.35 25.76 -10.37
N LYS A 36 5.17 26.18 -9.11
CA LYS A 36 4.95 27.56 -8.65
C LYS A 36 3.60 28.18 -8.99
N GLU A 37 2.73 27.52 -9.76
CA GLU A 37 1.35 27.99 -9.93
C GLU A 37 0.53 27.79 -8.65
N SER A 38 -0.40 28.70 -8.38
CA SER A 38 -1.28 28.61 -7.20
C SER A 38 -2.23 27.42 -7.29
N CYS A 39 -2.35 26.67 -6.19
CA CYS A 39 -3.22 25.49 -6.07
C CYS A 39 -4.08 25.57 -4.81
N SER A 40 -5.12 24.74 -4.74
CA SER A 40 -6.02 24.60 -3.58
C SER A 40 -5.96 23.19 -2.97
N SER A 41 -5.75 22.19 -3.82
CA SER A 41 -5.64 20.77 -3.46
C SER A 41 -4.55 20.08 -4.29
N HIS A 42 -4.09 18.90 -3.84
CA HIS A 42 -3.05 18.16 -4.58
C HIS A 42 -3.49 17.86 -6.02
N GLU A 43 -4.75 17.50 -6.25
CA GLU A 43 -5.32 17.21 -7.59
C GLU A 43 -5.28 18.37 -8.59
N ASP A 44 -5.08 19.61 -8.13
CA ASP A 44 -4.88 20.75 -9.02
C ASP A 44 -3.54 20.67 -9.74
N CYS A 45 -2.52 20.05 -9.13
CA CYS A 45 -1.16 20.04 -9.64
C CYS A 45 -0.96 18.97 -10.73
N ASP A 46 0.05 19.17 -11.56
CA ASP A 46 0.39 18.20 -12.61
C ASP A 46 1.02 16.92 -12.03
N ALA A 47 1.10 15.87 -12.85
CA ALA A 47 1.81 14.66 -12.46
C ALA A 47 3.28 14.99 -12.10
N GLY A 48 3.80 14.39 -11.03
CA GLY A 48 5.12 14.75 -10.49
C GLY A 48 5.10 15.89 -9.45
N LEU A 49 3.96 16.56 -9.26
CA LEU A 49 3.81 17.70 -8.38
C LEU A 49 2.73 17.48 -7.31
N PHE A 50 2.86 18.18 -6.19
CA PHE A 50 1.86 18.26 -5.13
C PHE A 50 1.57 19.71 -4.75
N CYS A 51 0.38 19.99 -4.21
CA CYS A 51 0.05 21.30 -3.68
C CYS A 51 0.67 21.53 -2.29
N ASP A 52 1.71 22.36 -2.21
CA ASP A 52 2.33 22.74 -0.94
C ASP A 52 1.55 23.89 -0.30
N ARG A 53 1.00 23.65 0.90
CA ARG A 53 0.20 24.63 1.63
C ARG A 53 1.09 25.45 2.56
N SER A 54 1.30 26.72 2.24
CA SER A 54 2.03 27.61 3.14
C SER A 54 1.23 27.85 4.42
N LEU A 55 1.87 27.64 5.57
CA LEU A 55 1.36 28.02 6.88
C LEU A 55 1.64 29.49 7.21
N GLU A 56 2.42 30.18 6.37
CA GLU A 56 2.76 31.59 6.55
C GLU A 56 1.77 32.48 5.82
N PHE A 57 1.18 33.45 6.52
CA PHE A 57 0.32 34.47 5.93
C PHE A 57 1.08 35.20 4.81
N PRO A 58 0.53 35.32 3.58
CA PRO A 58 -0.90 35.22 3.22
C PRO A 58 -1.41 33.82 2.78
N PHE A 59 -0.88 32.73 3.32
CA PHE A 59 -1.31 31.33 3.07
C PHE A 59 -1.38 30.99 1.57
N LYS A 60 -0.33 31.35 0.83
CA LYS A 60 -0.24 31.04 -0.60
C LYS A 60 0.23 29.61 -0.79
N SER A 61 -0.66 28.76 -1.29
CA SER A 61 -0.31 27.40 -1.71
C SER A 61 0.14 27.38 -3.16
N SER A 62 1.13 26.55 -3.48
CA SER A 62 1.66 26.43 -4.84
C SER A 62 2.08 25.01 -5.16
N CYS A 63 2.02 24.62 -6.44
CA CYS A 63 2.50 23.32 -6.86
C CYS A 63 4.03 23.21 -6.72
N LYS A 64 4.50 22.14 -6.11
CA LYS A 64 5.92 21.80 -5.93
C LYS A 64 6.21 20.37 -6.37
N SER A 65 7.44 20.11 -6.78
CA SER A 65 7.92 18.75 -7.07
C SER A 65 7.77 17.83 -5.87
N PHE A 66 7.42 16.56 -6.10
CA PHE A 66 7.31 15.55 -5.03
C PHE A 66 8.55 15.48 -4.15
N ARG A 67 8.30 15.24 -2.87
CA ARG A 67 9.30 14.96 -1.87
C ARG A 67 9.89 13.57 -2.07
N THR A 68 11.18 13.47 -1.80
CA THR A 68 12.03 12.29 -1.94
C THR A 68 12.35 11.70 -0.57
N SER A 69 13.14 10.62 -0.56
CA SER A 69 13.44 9.86 0.65
C SER A 69 13.91 10.73 1.81
N TYR A 70 13.25 10.58 2.96
CA TYR A 70 13.53 11.25 4.23
C TYR A 70 13.31 12.77 4.26
N GLU A 71 12.74 13.37 3.22
CA GLU A 71 12.26 14.76 3.30
C GLU A 71 10.99 14.85 4.16
N GLN A 72 10.86 15.92 4.94
CA GLN A 72 9.71 16.15 5.83
C GLN A 72 8.42 16.27 5.01
N CYS A 73 7.34 15.65 5.46
CA CYS A 73 6.03 15.67 4.80
C CYS A 73 4.91 15.77 5.83
N THR A 74 3.71 16.12 5.39
CA THR A 74 2.49 16.08 6.22
C THR A 74 1.49 15.04 5.70
N GLU A 75 1.40 14.89 4.38
CA GLU A 75 0.52 13.96 3.68
C GLU A 75 1.33 13.04 2.74
N THR A 76 0.80 11.84 2.45
CA THR A 76 1.50 10.85 1.59
C THR A 76 1.57 11.30 0.14
N GLU A 77 0.62 12.13 -0.27
CA GLU A 77 0.47 12.73 -1.59
C GLU A 77 1.61 13.68 -1.94
N GLU A 78 2.32 14.20 -0.92
CA GLU A 78 3.51 15.02 -1.09
C GLU A 78 4.74 14.20 -1.52
N CYS A 79 4.74 12.90 -1.22
CA CYS A 79 5.86 12.02 -1.48
C CYS A 79 5.76 11.38 -2.87
N GLN A 80 6.91 11.07 -3.48
CA GLN A 80 6.99 10.24 -4.69
C GLN A 80 6.20 8.91 -4.54
N HIS A 81 5.79 8.31 -5.66
CA HIS A 81 4.87 7.16 -5.71
C HIS A 81 5.29 5.95 -4.87
N ASN A 82 6.59 5.67 -4.81
CA ASN A 82 7.18 4.57 -4.04
C ASN A 82 7.52 4.95 -2.60
N PHE A 83 7.04 6.08 -2.09
CA PHE A 83 7.23 6.56 -0.73
C PHE A 83 5.89 6.87 -0.06
N TYR A 84 5.82 6.81 1.26
CA TYR A 84 4.66 7.23 2.04
C TYR A 84 5.08 8.10 3.22
N CYS A 85 4.19 8.97 3.69
CA CYS A 85 4.54 9.97 4.70
C CYS A 85 4.41 9.37 6.11
N TRP A 86 5.54 9.13 6.79
CA TRP A 86 5.57 8.40 8.07
C TRP A 86 6.68 8.82 9.02
N TYR A 87 6.60 8.39 10.28
CA TYR A 87 7.61 8.64 11.31
C TYR A 87 8.88 7.81 11.05
N ALA A 88 9.97 8.46 10.66
CA ALA A 88 11.21 7.77 10.28
C ALA A 88 11.93 7.15 11.47
N ASP A 89 11.92 7.86 12.59
CA ASP A 89 12.51 7.43 13.86
C ASP A 89 11.43 7.24 14.94
N ILE A 90 11.77 6.51 16.00
CA ILE A 90 10.92 6.34 17.18
C ILE A 90 10.59 7.72 17.80
N ASN A 91 11.58 8.63 17.84
CA ASN A 91 11.43 9.97 18.41
C ASN A 91 10.62 10.92 17.53
N ASP A 92 10.41 10.58 16.25
CA ASP A 92 9.59 11.37 15.34
C ASP A 92 8.07 11.19 15.63
N SER A 93 7.70 10.14 16.39
CA SER A 93 6.30 9.77 16.70
C SER A 93 5.69 10.69 17.78
N PRO A 94 4.37 11.02 17.69
CA PRO A 94 3.65 11.81 18.69
C PRO A 94 3.62 11.14 20.07
N ILE A 95 3.94 9.85 20.15
CA ILE A 95 4.08 9.14 21.43
C ILE A 95 5.19 9.75 22.30
N PHE A 96 6.20 10.39 21.70
CA PHE A 96 7.40 10.88 22.40
C PHE A 96 7.58 12.40 22.43
N GLY A 97 6.83 13.19 21.65
CA GLY A 97 7.07 14.63 21.59
C GLY A 97 5.94 15.45 20.98
N GLU A 98 5.90 16.74 21.34
CA GLU A 98 5.01 17.74 20.74
C GLU A 98 5.36 18.01 19.26
N ASP A 99 6.62 17.80 18.88
CA ASP A 99 7.15 18.03 17.54
C ASP A 99 7.17 16.74 16.70
N SER A 100 6.01 16.14 16.45
CA SER A 100 5.94 14.96 15.58
C SER A 100 6.37 15.32 14.15
N GLN A 101 7.33 14.59 13.58
CA GLN A 101 7.87 14.87 12.24
C GLN A 101 7.72 13.66 11.33
N LYS A 102 6.83 13.75 10.34
CA LYS A 102 6.74 12.72 9.30
C LYS A 102 7.73 13.03 8.17
N LYS A 103 8.24 11.97 7.55
CA LYS A 103 9.16 12.00 6.42
C LYS A 103 8.71 11.02 5.35
N CYS A 104 9.08 11.25 4.11
CA CYS A 104 8.78 10.34 3.01
C CYS A 104 9.64 9.08 3.14
N LEU A 105 9.04 7.96 3.56
CA LEU A 105 9.70 6.66 3.73
C LEU A 105 9.46 5.73 2.54
N PRO A 106 10.47 4.99 2.08
CA PRO A 106 10.33 4.09 0.94
C PRO A 106 9.44 2.90 1.26
N LEU A 107 8.40 2.68 0.45
CA LEU A 107 7.49 1.55 0.59
C LEU A 107 8.23 0.20 0.42
N TYR A 108 7.87 -0.76 1.27
CA TYR A 108 8.28 -2.16 1.22
C TYR A 108 9.79 -2.38 1.06
N SER A 109 10.57 -1.63 1.83
CA SER A 109 12.02 -1.47 1.59
C SER A 109 12.89 -1.96 2.75
N GLN A 110 12.41 -1.83 3.98
CA GLN A 110 13.18 -2.08 5.19
C GLN A 110 13.27 -3.57 5.51
N PRO A 111 14.46 -4.05 5.93
CA PRO A 111 14.64 -5.43 6.38
C PRO A 111 13.93 -5.70 7.72
N LEU A 112 13.85 -6.99 8.07
CA LEU A 112 13.37 -7.41 9.39
C LEU A 112 14.22 -6.78 10.50
N GLY A 113 13.58 -6.44 11.61
CA GLY A 113 14.21 -5.83 12.78
C GLY A 113 14.39 -4.31 12.72
N THR A 114 14.21 -3.66 11.56
CA THR A 114 14.23 -2.19 11.45
C THR A 114 13.19 -1.57 12.37
N ARG A 115 13.58 -0.50 13.06
CA ARG A 115 12.75 0.24 14.03
C ARG A 115 12.43 1.63 13.51
N PHE A 116 11.21 2.10 13.77
CA PHE A 116 10.72 3.42 13.35
C PHE A 116 9.51 3.83 14.20
N GLY A 117 8.93 5.00 13.96
CA GLY A 117 7.78 5.45 14.74
C GLY A 117 6.53 4.63 14.48
N TRP A 118 5.77 4.37 15.55
CA TRP A 118 4.45 3.76 15.48
C TRP A 118 3.38 4.85 15.49
N ASP A 119 2.33 4.64 14.71
CA ASP A 119 1.10 5.43 14.75
C ASP A 119 -0.07 4.47 14.99
N GLN A 120 -0.95 4.85 15.90
CA GLN A 120 -2.19 4.14 16.18
C GLN A 120 -3.29 5.17 16.27
N VAL A 121 -4.39 4.93 15.58
CA VAL A 121 -5.56 5.84 15.62
C VAL A 121 -6.08 5.99 17.05
N ASP A 122 -5.99 4.93 17.85
CA ASP A 122 -6.48 4.90 19.23
C ASP A 122 -5.56 4.06 20.13
N MET A 123 -4.63 4.72 20.83
CA MET A 123 -3.72 4.07 21.78
C MET A 123 -4.43 3.38 22.97
N SER A 124 -5.74 3.63 23.18
CA SER A 124 -6.51 2.95 24.23
C SER A 124 -6.99 1.56 23.81
N LYS A 125 -6.88 1.21 22.53
CA LYS A 125 -7.29 -0.07 21.97
C LYS A 125 -6.09 -0.95 21.66
N SER A 126 -6.32 -2.25 21.65
CA SER A 126 -5.34 -3.18 21.08
C SER A 126 -5.18 -2.91 19.58
N PRO A 127 -3.96 -2.99 19.02
CA PRO A 127 -3.74 -2.83 17.60
C PRO A 127 -4.63 -3.77 16.77
N THR A 128 -5.28 -3.24 15.73
CA THR A 128 -6.06 -4.02 14.77
C THR A 128 -5.15 -4.51 13.63
N PHE A 129 -5.66 -5.43 12.79
CA PHE A 129 -4.96 -5.88 11.59
C PHE A 129 -4.48 -4.70 10.72
N GLU A 130 -5.32 -3.68 10.56
CA GLU A 130 -5.03 -2.48 9.79
C GLU A 130 -3.85 -1.70 10.37
N ASP A 131 -3.67 -1.67 11.70
CA ASP A 131 -2.52 -1.02 12.32
C ASP A 131 -1.21 -1.74 11.93
N PHE A 132 -1.20 -3.08 11.96
CA PHE A 132 -0.02 -3.88 11.57
C PHE A 132 0.32 -3.71 10.08
N GLU A 133 -0.69 -3.68 9.20
CA GLU A 133 -0.52 -3.46 7.76
C GLU A 133 -0.06 -2.04 7.46
N HIS A 134 -0.68 -1.04 8.09
CA HIS A 134 -0.39 0.36 7.85
C HIS A 134 1.03 0.73 8.30
N ASN A 135 1.43 0.30 9.51
CA ASN A 135 2.80 0.47 9.98
C ASN A 135 3.78 -0.39 9.16
N GLY A 136 3.34 -1.55 8.66
CA GLY A 136 4.13 -2.47 7.84
C GLY A 136 4.48 -1.98 6.44
N LYS A 137 3.92 -0.85 5.98
CA LYS A 137 4.20 -0.26 4.66
C LYS A 137 5.66 0.06 4.38
N ASN A 138 6.50 0.27 5.40
CA ASN A 138 7.95 0.45 5.22
C ASN A 138 8.70 -0.89 5.09
N CYS A 139 8.12 -1.99 5.55
CA CYS A 139 8.79 -3.28 5.72
C CYS A 139 8.67 -4.14 4.46
N LYS A 140 9.74 -4.84 4.07
CA LYS A 140 9.72 -5.77 2.92
C LYS A 140 8.64 -6.85 3.05
N SER A 141 8.38 -7.28 4.27
CA SER A 141 7.34 -8.26 4.62
C SER A 141 5.92 -7.70 4.58
N GLY A 142 5.78 -6.37 4.51
CA GLY A 142 4.52 -5.68 4.72
C GLY A 142 4.02 -5.68 6.16
N LEU A 143 4.78 -6.22 7.11
CA LEU A 143 4.35 -6.42 8.50
C LEU A 143 5.26 -5.68 9.47
N ALA A 144 4.67 -4.85 10.33
CA ALA A 144 5.34 -4.28 11.50
C ALA A 144 4.46 -4.44 12.73
N PHE A 145 5.07 -4.61 13.90
CA PHE A 145 4.38 -4.67 15.19
C PHE A 145 4.86 -3.57 16.13
N PHE A 146 4.03 -3.22 17.11
CA PHE A 146 4.40 -2.31 18.18
C PHE A 146 5.26 -3.03 19.22
N ASN A 147 6.48 -2.53 19.43
CA ASN A 147 7.39 -3.02 20.46
C ASN A 147 7.41 -2.06 21.66
N SER A 148 6.74 -2.46 22.74
CA SER A 148 6.64 -1.68 23.98
C SER A 148 7.97 -1.44 24.69
N SER A 149 9.03 -2.17 24.36
CA SER A 149 10.35 -1.94 24.97
C SER A 149 10.99 -0.61 24.52
N PHE A 150 10.56 -0.09 23.37
CA PHE A 150 11.02 1.19 22.84
C PHE A 150 9.89 2.07 22.29
N ASN A 151 8.63 1.72 22.57
CA ASN A 151 7.39 2.31 22.05
C ASN A 151 7.41 2.68 20.56
N GLY A 152 7.88 1.78 19.70
CA GLY A 152 7.93 2.03 18.26
C GLY A 152 7.56 0.80 17.44
N SER A 153 7.53 0.99 16.13
CA SER A 153 7.34 -0.07 15.16
C SER A 153 8.60 -0.90 15.00
N GLN A 154 8.45 -2.21 14.79
CA GLN A 154 9.52 -3.08 14.34
C GLN A 154 9.07 -3.91 13.15
N CYS A 155 9.83 -3.88 12.05
CA CYS A 155 9.60 -4.78 10.93
C CYS A 155 9.77 -6.24 11.36
N THR A 156 8.82 -7.08 11.01
CA THR A 156 8.82 -8.51 11.35
C THR A 156 8.22 -9.32 10.19
N GLU A 157 8.19 -10.64 10.32
CA GLU A 157 7.56 -11.56 9.38
C GLU A 157 6.56 -12.46 10.09
N ASN A 158 5.78 -13.19 9.30
CA ASN A 158 4.93 -14.25 9.80
C ASN A 158 5.81 -15.47 10.14
N LEU A 159 5.87 -15.83 11.42
CA LEU A 159 6.58 -17.01 11.89
C LEU A 159 5.76 -18.29 11.73
N ARG A 160 4.46 -18.22 12.02
CA ARG A 160 3.51 -19.30 11.81
C ARG A 160 2.07 -18.78 11.86
N MET A 161 1.17 -19.51 11.21
CA MET A 161 -0.25 -19.22 11.23
C MET A 161 -1.02 -20.41 11.82
N MET A 162 -2.02 -20.16 12.66
CA MET A 162 -2.80 -21.21 13.32
C MET A 162 -4.30 -20.93 13.30
N GLN A 163 -5.14 -21.96 13.33
CA GLN A 163 -6.56 -21.86 13.64
C GLN A 163 -6.90 -22.82 14.78
N GLY A 164 -7.20 -22.29 15.97
CA GLY A 164 -7.20 -23.08 17.20
C GLY A 164 -5.81 -23.67 17.43
N ASP A 165 -5.73 -25.00 17.56
CA ASP A 165 -4.47 -25.74 17.71
C ASP A 165 -3.88 -26.22 16.36
N ASN A 166 -4.55 -25.95 15.25
CA ASN A 166 -4.11 -26.43 13.93
C ASN A 166 -3.09 -25.46 13.32
N LEU A 167 -1.89 -25.96 13.03
CA LEU A 167 -0.88 -25.23 12.26
C LEU A 167 -1.29 -25.18 10.78
N LEU A 168 -1.37 -23.97 10.22
CA LEU A 168 -1.69 -23.73 8.82
C LEU A 168 -0.37 -23.62 8.02
N SER A 169 -0.21 -24.42 6.98
CA SER A 169 1.05 -24.55 6.24
C SER A 169 1.05 -23.71 4.97
N PRO A 170 2.19 -23.13 4.55
CA PRO A 170 2.31 -22.58 3.20
C PRO A 170 2.01 -23.62 2.11
N ASP A 171 2.33 -24.90 2.34
CA ASP A 171 2.13 -25.99 1.36
C ASP A 171 0.65 -26.26 1.07
N ASN A 172 -0.24 -25.89 2.01
CA ASN A 172 -1.68 -25.97 1.83
C ASN A 172 -2.33 -24.58 1.71
N ASN A 173 -1.56 -23.57 1.31
CA ASN A 173 -2.00 -22.19 1.12
C ASN A 173 -2.69 -21.57 2.37
N TYR A 174 -2.32 -22.04 3.56
CA TYR A 174 -2.95 -21.65 4.82
C TYR A 174 -4.46 -21.98 4.87
N LEU A 175 -4.84 -23.17 4.39
CA LEU A 175 -6.22 -23.68 4.44
C LEU A 175 -6.73 -23.73 5.89
N CYS A 176 -7.90 -23.14 6.13
CA CYS A 176 -8.59 -23.11 7.42
C CYS A 176 -10.03 -23.64 7.30
N ASN A 177 -10.68 -23.88 8.44
CA ASN A 177 -12.08 -24.28 8.54
C ASN A 177 -12.97 -23.03 8.65
N ALA A 178 -13.65 -22.67 7.55
CA ALA A 178 -14.54 -21.50 7.51
C ALA A 178 -15.85 -21.68 8.28
N SER A 179 -16.18 -22.91 8.70
CA SER A 179 -17.34 -23.16 9.57
C SER A 179 -17.03 -22.92 11.05
N ASP A 180 -15.76 -22.82 11.41
CA ASP A 180 -15.31 -22.54 12.78
C ASP A 180 -15.13 -21.03 12.98
N ASN A 181 -16.23 -20.34 13.26
CA ASN A 181 -16.24 -18.91 13.54
C ASN A 181 -15.69 -18.56 14.93
N GLU A 182 -15.51 -19.56 15.82
CA GLU A 182 -14.97 -19.34 17.17
C GLU A 182 -13.45 -19.20 17.15
N ASN A 183 -12.79 -19.83 16.16
CA ASN A 183 -11.34 -19.81 16.01
C ASN A 183 -10.93 -19.07 14.72
N PRO A 184 -10.54 -17.79 14.80
CA PRO A 184 -9.96 -17.08 13.64
C PRO A 184 -8.54 -17.59 13.35
N CYS A 185 -8.01 -17.18 12.19
CA CYS A 185 -6.61 -17.40 11.88
C CYS A 185 -5.73 -16.46 12.72
N ARG A 186 -4.83 -17.02 13.52
CA ARG A 186 -3.83 -16.30 14.30
C ARG A 186 -2.51 -16.24 13.54
N ILE A 187 -2.00 -15.04 13.30
CA ILE A 187 -0.70 -14.81 12.69
C ILE A 187 0.29 -14.47 13.80
N TYR A 188 1.25 -15.36 14.04
CA TYR A 188 2.30 -15.15 15.02
C TYR A 188 3.50 -14.46 14.40
N TYR A 189 3.99 -13.42 15.07
CA TYR A 189 5.05 -12.56 14.55
C TYR A 189 6.24 -12.38 15.51
N THR A 190 6.20 -13.03 16.68
CA THR A 190 7.35 -13.18 17.58
C THR A 190 7.40 -14.59 18.17
N GLU A 191 8.58 -15.02 18.62
CA GLU A 191 8.76 -16.32 19.30
C GLU A 191 8.04 -16.37 20.66
N PHE A 192 7.67 -15.21 21.21
CA PHE A 192 6.96 -15.07 22.49
C PHE A 192 5.42 -15.20 22.36
N ASN A 193 4.96 -15.88 21.30
CA ASN A 193 3.54 -16.11 21.04
C ASN A 193 2.68 -14.83 20.90
N GLN A 194 3.29 -13.71 20.48
CA GLN A 194 2.48 -12.54 20.11
C GLN A 194 1.86 -12.77 18.72
N SER A 195 0.58 -12.46 18.61
CA SER A 195 -0.20 -12.66 17.40
C SER A 195 -1.29 -11.61 17.23
N PHE A 196 -1.81 -11.50 16.02
CA PHE A 196 -3.09 -10.85 15.73
C PHE A 196 -3.98 -11.81 14.94
N GLU A 197 -5.27 -11.51 14.91
CA GLU A 197 -6.28 -12.40 14.34
C GLU A 197 -6.81 -11.83 13.02
N VAL A 198 -7.01 -12.71 12.04
CA VAL A 198 -7.70 -12.43 10.79
C VAL A 198 -8.77 -13.50 10.56
N PRO A 199 -9.92 -13.15 9.96
CA PRO A 199 -10.99 -14.13 9.78
C PRO A 199 -10.58 -15.24 8.80
N CYS A 200 -11.05 -16.46 9.04
CA CYS A 200 -11.07 -17.51 8.03
C CYS A 200 -12.28 -17.27 7.11
N LYS A 201 -12.04 -17.03 5.82
CA LYS A 201 -13.11 -16.77 4.84
C LYS A 201 -13.39 -18.00 4.00
N CYS A 202 -14.66 -18.21 3.65
CA CYS A 202 -15.09 -19.31 2.79
C CYS A 202 -14.42 -19.25 1.42
N SER A 203 -13.95 -20.39 0.95
CA SER A 203 -13.49 -20.56 -0.44
C SER A 203 -14.68 -20.66 -1.41
N LEU A 204 -14.41 -20.46 -2.70
CA LEU A 204 -15.40 -20.65 -3.76
C LEU A 204 -15.77 -22.12 -3.99
N GLU A 205 -15.02 -23.08 -3.43
CA GLU A 205 -15.30 -24.51 -3.53
C GLU A 205 -16.51 -24.94 -2.67
N GLY A 206 -16.96 -24.07 -1.76
CA GLY A 206 -18.05 -24.37 -0.81
C GLY A 206 -17.64 -25.30 0.32
N GLY A 207 -18.61 -25.61 1.20
CA GLY A 207 -18.40 -26.44 2.38
C GLY A 207 -17.65 -25.71 3.50
N SER A 208 -16.86 -26.47 4.28
CA SER A 208 -16.10 -25.96 5.42
C SER A 208 -14.70 -25.46 5.07
N LYS A 209 -14.30 -25.52 3.79
CA LYS A 209 -12.98 -25.06 3.34
C LYS A 209 -12.93 -23.55 3.23
N GLY A 210 -11.96 -22.95 3.92
CA GLY A 210 -11.65 -21.53 3.81
C GLY A 210 -10.16 -21.26 3.80
N TYR A 211 -9.84 -19.98 3.71
CA TYR A 211 -8.47 -19.49 3.79
C TYR A 211 -8.46 -18.22 4.64
N CYS A 212 -7.34 -17.98 5.30
CA CYS A 212 -7.17 -16.79 6.11
C CYS A 212 -7.27 -15.55 5.23
N ALA A 213 -8.04 -14.55 5.67
CA ALA A 213 -8.32 -13.34 4.91
C ALA A 213 -7.07 -12.50 4.60
N SER A 214 -5.94 -12.78 5.25
CA SER A 214 -4.66 -12.16 4.95
C SER A 214 -3.53 -13.16 5.21
N ILE A 215 -2.49 -13.01 4.40
CA ILE A 215 -1.21 -13.72 4.52
C ILE A 215 -0.06 -12.72 4.72
N ILE A 216 -0.35 -11.55 5.28
CA ILE A 216 0.65 -10.52 5.59
C ILE A 216 1.86 -11.13 6.33
N GLY A 217 3.05 -10.62 6.02
CA GLY A 217 4.30 -11.10 6.62
C GLY A 217 4.82 -12.43 6.07
N THR A 218 4.07 -13.14 5.23
CA THR A 218 4.55 -14.36 4.56
C THR A 218 5.47 -14.05 3.37
N GLN A 219 6.20 -15.05 2.89
CA GLN A 219 7.05 -14.90 1.71
C GLN A 219 6.24 -14.53 0.45
N GLN A 220 5.07 -15.14 0.27
CA GLN A 220 4.18 -14.90 -0.86
C GLN A 220 3.70 -13.44 -0.88
N TYR A 221 3.32 -12.92 0.28
CA TYR A 221 2.92 -11.52 0.43
C TYR A 221 4.10 -10.57 0.15
N ALA A 222 5.29 -10.85 0.70
CA ALA A 222 6.50 -10.06 0.45
C ALA A 222 6.89 -10.02 -1.04
N LEU A 223 6.76 -11.14 -1.76
CA LEU A 223 7.00 -11.21 -3.20
C LEU A 223 6.01 -10.35 -4.00
N ALA A 224 4.73 -10.35 -3.61
CA ALA A 224 3.73 -9.48 -4.22
C ALA A 224 4.05 -8.00 -3.99
N LEU A 225 4.42 -7.62 -2.76
CA LEU A 225 4.80 -6.25 -2.42
C LEU A 225 6.05 -5.78 -3.18
N ALA A 226 7.02 -6.65 -3.41
CA ALA A 226 8.21 -6.31 -4.19
C ALA A 226 7.86 -5.92 -5.63
N VAL A 227 6.92 -6.61 -6.27
CA VAL A 227 6.44 -6.26 -7.61
C VAL A 227 5.64 -4.96 -7.60
N ILE A 228 4.75 -4.78 -6.61
CA ILE A 228 3.97 -3.54 -6.46
C ILE A 228 4.90 -2.34 -6.29
N LYS A 229 5.97 -2.49 -5.50
CA LYS A 229 7.01 -1.46 -5.34
C LYS A 229 7.66 -1.11 -6.68
N GLN A 230 8.06 -2.11 -7.47
CA GLN A 230 8.64 -1.87 -8.81
C GLN A 230 7.68 -1.11 -9.72
N MET A 231 6.38 -1.45 -9.70
CA MET A 231 5.36 -0.72 -10.46
C MET A 231 5.28 0.75 -10.01
N LEU A 232 5.29 1.01 -8.71
CA LEU A 232 5.26 2.37 -8.16
C LEU A 232 6.53 3.17 -8.49
N GLU A 233 7.70 2.55 -8.52
CA GLU A 233 8.96 3.17 -8.94
C GLU A 233 8.95 3.61 -10.42
N LYS A 234 8.07 3.02 -11.24
CA LYS A 234 7.87 3.34 -12.67
C LYS A 234 6.63 4.19 -12.94
N SER A 235 5.85 4.52 -11.92
CA SER A 235 4.62 5.30 -12.06
C SER A 235 4.95 6.78 -12.37
N SER A 236 4.43 7.27 -13.49
CA SER A 236 4.40 8.71 -13.82
C SER A 236 3.03 9.34 -13.55
N CYS A 237 2.18 8.66 -12.78
CA CYS A 237 0.85 9.12 -12.44
C CYS A 237 0.84 10.34 -11.49
N HIS A 238 -0.35 10.83 -11.18
CA HIS A 238 -0.53 11.69 -10.02
C HIS A 238 -0.49 10.85 -8.72
N THR A 239 -0.01 11.37 -7.59
CA THR A 239 0.12 10.57 -6.35
C THR A 239 -1.21 10.08 -5.79
N LEU A 240 -2.29 10.85 -5.96
CA LEU A 240 -3.68 10.43 -5.67
C LEU A 240 -4.16 9.23 -6.51
N ASP A 241 -3.47 8.91 -7.61
CA ASP A 241 -3.76 7.77 -8.48
C ASP A 241 -2.84 6.56 -8.19
N ARG A 242 -1.95 6.64 -7.19
CA ARG A 242 -0.93 5.60 -6.94
C ARG A 242 -1.49 4.19 -6.69
N HIS A 243 -2.71 4.11 -6.14
CA HIS A 243 -3.37 2.84 -5.80
C HIS A 243 -4.48 2.47 -6.80
N SER A 244 -4.70 3.30 -7.82
CA SER A 244 -5.66 3.02 -8.89
C SER A 244 -4.94 2.30 -10.04
N TYR A 245 -5.12 0.99 -10.14
CA TYR A 245 -4.54 0.22 -11.25
C TYR A 245 -5.12 0.61 -12.62
N GLU A 246 -6.39 1.02 -12.64
CA GLU A 246 -6.99 1.65 -13.82
C GLU A 246 -6.22 2.92 -14.22
N ALA A 247 -5.83 3.75 -13.25
CA ALA A 247 -4.99 4.90 -13.53
C ALA A 247 -3.62 4.53 -14.05
N GLN A 248 -2.99 3.54 -13.43
CA GLN A 248 -1.67 3.08 -13.82
C GLN A 248 -1.64 2.59 -15.28
N LEU A 249 -2.74 2.08 -15.84
CA LEU A 249 -2.81 1.74 -17.27
C LEU A 249 -2.59 2.95 -18.20
N ASP A 250 -2.92 4.16 -17.73
CA ASP A 250 -2.78 5.38 -18.52
C ASP A 250 -1.41 6.06 -18.38
N CYS A 251 -0.78 5.92 -17.21
CA CYS A 251 0.41 6.71 -16.83
C CYS A 251 1.61 5.87 -16.37
N ASN A 252 1.52 4.55 -16.33
CA ASN A 252 2.70 3.71 -16.14
C ASN A 252 3.33 3.40 -17.51
N GLU A 253 4.65 3.56 -17.61
CA GLU A 253 5.38 3.37 -18.87
C GLU A 253 5.79 1.90 -19.11
N GLU A 254 5.60 1.03 -18.12
CA GLU A 254 6.05 -0.38 -18.14
C GLU A 254 4.85 -1.36 -18.01
N PRO A 255 4.13 -1.65 -19.11
CA PRO A 255 2.93 -2.50 -19.06
C PRO A 255 3.16 -3.89 -18.47
N SER A 256 4.35 -4.48 -18.69
CA SER A 256 4.68 -5.81 -18.18
C SER A 256 4.78 -5.83 -16.64
N VAL A 257 5.39 -4.81 -16.05
CA VAL A 257 5.50 -4.64 -14.60
C VAL A 257 4.12 -4.36 -14.00
N LEU A 258 3.31 -3.52 -14.67
CA LEU A 258 1.95 -3.22 -14.24
C LEU A 258 1.04 -4.45 -14.26
N GLN A 259 1.08 -5.25 -15.33
CA GLN A 259 0.29 -6.49 -15.42
C GLN A 259 0.65 -7.44 -14.28
N LEU A 260 1.95 -7.66 -14.04
CA LEU A 260 2.40 -8.51 -12.95
C LEU A 260 1.99 -7.95 -11.58
N ALA A 261 2.14 -6.64 -11.36
CA ALA A 261 1.70 -6.00 -10.11
C ALA A 261 0.19 -6.13 -9.90
N THR A 262 -0.61 -6.02 -10.97
CA THR A 262 -2.07 -6.16 -10.93
C THR A 262 -2.45 -7.57 -10.52
N GLU A 263 -1.84 -8.59 -11.14
CA GLU A 263 -2.04 -10.00 -10.79
C GLU A 263 -1.63 -10.28 -9.33
N ARG A 264 -0.45 -9.80 -8.91
CA ARG A 264 0.03 -10.00 -7.55
C ARG A 264 -0.82 -9.28 -6.50
N LYS A 265 -1.29 -8.06 -6.78
CA LYS A 265 -2.21 -7.34 -5.89
C LYS A 265 -3.54 -8.06 -5.78
N PHE A 266 -4.10 -8.50 -6.91
CA PHE A 266 -5.33 -9.29 -6.92
C PHE A 266 -5.17 -10.59 -6.11
N GLN A 267 -4.02 -11.28 -6.26
CA GLN A 267 -3.72 -12.50 -5.52
C GLN A 267 -3.71 -12.31 -4.00
N ILE A 268 -3.15 -11.20 -3.50
CA ILE A 268 -3.09 -10.96 -2.04
C ILE A 268 -4.38 -10.34 -1.48
N ASP A 269 -5.11 -9.54 -2.28
CA ASP A 269 -6.37 -8.90 -1.85
C ASP A 269 -7.55 -9.88 -1.82
N HIS A 270 -7.48 -10.90 -2.67
CA HIS A 270 -8.49 -11.94 -2.80
C HIS A 270 -7.91 -13.31 -2.52
N TRP A 271 -6.89 -13.38 -1.65
CA TRP A 271 -6.18 -14.62 -1.32
C TRP A 271 -7.15 -15.77 -1.06
N GLU A 272 -8.25 -15.51 -0.36
CA GLU A 272 -9.25 -16.51 -0.02
C GLU A 272 -9.99 -17.13 -1.20
N LEU A 273 -9.98 -16.48 -2.37
CA LEU A 273 -10.66 -16.89 -3.59
C LEU A 273 -9.70 -17.54 -4.60
N MET A 274 -8.38 -17.42 -4.42
CA MET A 274 -7.38 -17.78 -5.43
C MET A 274 -6.99 -19.25 -5.50
N HIS A 275 -7.42 -20.06 -4.53
CA HIS A 275 -6.94 -21.44 -4.38
C HIS A 275 -7.83 -22.50 -5.02
N ASN A 276 -8.69 -22.09 -5.95
CA ASN A 276 -9.63 -22.99 -6.58
C ASN A 276 -8.91 -23.89 -7.61
N SER A 277 -8.87 -25.19 -7.34
CA SER A 277 -8.20 -26.20 -8.17
C SER A 277 -8.82 -26.39 -9.56
N ILE A 278 -10.04 -25.89 -9.78
CA ILE A 278 -10.88 -26.18 -10.96
C ILE A 278 -10.35 -25.53 -12.27
N LEU A 279 -9.44 -24.56 -12.22
CA LEU A 279 -8.95 -23.89 -13.44
C LEU A 279 -7.77 -24.58 -14.13
N THR A 280 -7.23 -25.68 -13.59
CA THR A 280 -6.00 -26.29 -14.12
C THR A 280 -6.18 -27.46 -15.09
N GLU A 281 -7.39 -28.01 -15.25
CA GLU A 281 -7.61 -29.14 -16.17
C GLU A 281 -8.92 -29.04 -16.95
N GLY A 282 -8.96 -28.15 -17.94
CA GLY A 282 -9.81 -28.33 -19.11
C GLY A 282 -8.95 -28.86 -20.26
N PRO A 283 -9.10 -30.14 -20.68
CA PRO A 283 -8.32 -30.65 -21.80
C PRO A 283 -8.69 -29.85 -23.04
N GLY A 284 -7.72 -29.09 -23.57
CA GLY A 284 -7.70 -28.70 -24.96
C GLY A 284 -7.66 -29.98 -25.79
N GLY A 285 -8.85 -30.54 -26.04
CA GLY A 285 -9.06 -31.58 -27.03
C GLY A 285 -8.59 -31.09 -28.39
N GLN A 286 -7.78 -31.95 -29.00
CA GLN A 286 -7.19 -31.86 -30.33
C GLN A 286 -8.25 -31.63 -31.42
#